data_AF-A0A925D4K3-F1
#
_entry.id   AF-A0A925D4K3-F1
#
_cell.length_a   1.000
_cell.length_b   1.000
_cell.length_c   1.000
_cell.angle_alpha   90.00
_cell.angle_beta   90.00
_cell.angle_gamma   90.00
#
_symmetry.space_group_name_H-M   'P 1'
#
loop_
_entity.id
_entity.type
_entity.pdbx_description
1 polymer ?
#
loop_
_entity_poly.entity_id
_entity_poly.type
_entity_poly.pdbx_seq_one_letter_code
_entity_poly.pdbx_strand_id
1 'polypeptide(L)'
;MNGPLRNSPLKAGRGWHFAAALLLLLMAMPLLSQQPTSIPRATSSASPKAPVRPPAKTPAAGDRRDVLLLLDGGPLHLRLNVALGGVSLVESRRQVVNRLMEALDKDKDGKLSRTEAAQSPILRTKERKNANAFLEKLKADTKLKRSDLEQKIDRMGG
;
A
#
# COMPACT_ATOMS: atom_id res chain seq x y z
N MET A 1 -14.80 44.00 27.38
CA MET A 1 -13.76 44.64 26.55
C MET A 1 -13.52 43.74 25.35
N ASN A 2 -14.08 44.12 24.20
CA ASN A 2 -14.09 43.34 22.96
C ASN A 2 -12.80 43.62 22.18
N GLY A 3 -11.97 42.60 21.94
CA GLY A 3 -10.78 42.71 21.10
C GLY A 3 -11.10 42.45 19.62
N PRO A 4 -10.46 43.15 18.67
CA PRO A 4 -10.81 43.06 17.26
C PRO A 4 -10.24 41.81 16.58
N LEU A 5 -11.10 41.16 15.79
CA LEU A 5 -10.81 40.08 14.86
C LEU A 5 -9.91 40.59 13.72
N ARG A 6 -8.69 40.04 13.60
CA ARG A 6 -7.82 40.26 12.45
C ARG A 6 -8.06 39.17 11.40
N ASN A 7 -8.80 39.53 10.35
CA ASN A 7 -8.94 38.73 9.14
C ASN A 7 -7.65 38.81 8.32
N SER A 8 -7.01 37.68 8.05
CA SER A 8 -5.89 37.59 7.11
C SER A 8 -6.42 37.25 5.71
N PRO A 9 -6.01 37.96 4.64
CA PRO A 9 -6.46 37.68 3.29
C PRO A 9 -5.84 36.38 2.76
N LEU A 10 -6.68 35.57 2.14
CA LEU A 10 -6.36 34.34 1.44
C LEU A 10 -5.38 34.63 0.29
N LYS A 11 -4.20 34.01 0.31
CA LYS A 11 -3.30 33.97 -0.85
C LYS A 11 -3.90 33.06 -1.91
N ALA A 12 -4.56 33.67 -2.90
CA ALA A 12 -4.84 33.05 -4.18
C ALA A 12 -3.54 32.98 -4.99
N GLY A 13 -3.24 31.80 -5.54
CA GLY A 13 -2.17 31.65 -6.52
C GLY A 13 -1.76 30.21 -6.70
N ARG A 14 -2.16 29.59 -7.82
CA ARG A 14 -1.31 29.44 -9.01
C ARG A 14 -1.88 28.28 -9.84
N GLY A 15 -2.50 28.62 -10.95
CA GLY A 15 -3.04 27.66 -11.91
C GLY A 15 -1.92 26.87 -12.59
N TRP A 16 -2.14 25.57 -12.72
CA TRP A 16 -1.41 24.70 -13.65
C TRP A 16 -2.35 24.38 -14.80
N HIS A 17 -2.27 25.23 -15.83
CA HIS A 17 -2.77 24.90 -17.16
C HIS A 17 -1.60 24.31 -17.95
N PHE A 18 -1.61 23.00 -18.15
CA PHE A 18 -0.99 22.34 -19.30
C PHE A 18 -2.14 21.53 -19.92
N ALA A 19 -2.85 22.03 -20.94
CA ALA A 19 -2.47 21.97 -22.35
C ALA A 19 -2.00 20.55 -22.71
N ALA A 20 -2.90 19.64 -23.08
CA ALA A 20 -3.52 19.50 -24.40
C ALA A 20 -2.54 19.03 -25.50
N ALA A 21 -2.98 17.97 -26.18
CA ALA A 21 -2.76 17.63 -27.57
C ALA A 21 -1.73 16.55 -27.94
N LEU A 22 -2.17 15.79 -28.96
CA LEU A 22 -1.43 14.97 -29.93
C LEU A 22 -0.99 13.57 -29.46
N LEU A 23 -1.15 12.48 -30.23
CA LEU A 23 -1.40 12.32 -31.65
C LEU A 23 -1.96 10.91 -31.89
N LEU A 24 -2.97 10.85 -32.76
CA LEU A 24 -3.56 9.67 -33.38
C LEU A 24 -2.52 8.93 -34.23
N LEU A 25 -2.38 7.60 -34.10
CA LEU A 25 -1.87 6.78 -35.20
C LEU A 25 -2.54 5.40 -35.25
N LEU A 26 -3.30 5.24 -36.34
CA LEU A 26 -3.84 4.03 -36.94
C LEU A 26 -2.75 2.95 -37.18
N MET A 27 -3.16 1.68 -37.18
CA MET A 27 -2.73 0.54 -38.03
C MET A 27 -2.96 -0.76 -37.22
N ALA A 28 -4.09 -1.46 -37.40
CA ALA A 28 -4.36 -2.47 -38.44
C ALA A 28 -3.55 -3.77 -38.31
N MET A 29 -4.30 -4.89 -38.23
CA MET A 29 -3.95 -6.30 -38.51
C MET A 29 -3.51 -7.22 -37.34
N PRO A 30 -3.67 -8.56 -37.49
CA PRO A 30 -4.84 -9.29 -37.95
C PRO A 30 -5.28 -10.38 -36.94
N LEU A 31 -6.50 -10.85 -37.12
CA LEU A 31 -7.08 -12.03 -36.47
C LEU A 31 -6.21 -13.27 -36.78
N LEU A 32 -5.49 -13.78 -35.78
CA LEU A 32 -4.84 -15.10 -35.88
C LEU A 32 -5.71 -16.13 -35.18
N SER A 33 -6.53 -16.81 -35.97
CA SER A 33 -7.21 -18.05 -35.63
C SER A 33 -6.18 -19.11 -35.26
N GLN A 34 -6.09 -19.53 -33.98
CA GLN A 34 -5.38 -20.75 -33.61
C GLN A 34 -6.40 -21.87 -33.39
N GLN A 35 -6.33 -22.87 -34.26
CA GLN A 35 -7.08 -24.12 -34.21
C GLN A 35 -6.73 -24.95 -32.97
N PRO A 36 -7.64 -25.80 -32.48
CA PRO A 36 -7.38 -26.73 -31.38
C PRO A 36 -6.48 -27.88 -31.86
N THR A 37 -5.23 -27.91 -31.40
CA THR A 37 -4.39 -29.11 -31.50
C THR A 37 -4.85 -30.14 -30.47
N SER A 38 -5.34 -31.27 -30.96
CA SER A 38 -5.58 -32.49 -30.21
C SER A 38 -4.25 -33.04 -29.66
N ILE A 39 -4.24 -33.39 -28.37
CA ILE A 39 -3.08 -34.01 -27.72
C ILE A 39 -3.19 -35.54 -27.88
N PRO A 40 -2.24 -36.23 -28.55
CA PRO A 40 -2.13 -37.67 -28.43
C PRO A 40 -1.60 -38.04 -27.04
N ARG A 41 -2.30 -38.95 -26.37
CA ARG A 41 -1.90 -39.57 -25.10
C ARG A 41 -0.72 -40.50 -25.36
N ALA A 42 0.49 -39.95 -25.31
CA ALA A 42 1.73 -40.71 -25.36
C ALA A 42 2.08 -41.27 -23.97
N THR A 43 2.47 -42.53 -23.98
CA THR A 43 2.91 -43.34 -22.86
C THR A 43 4.20 -42.81 -22.22
N SER A 44 4.29 -42.98 -20.91
CA SER A 44 5.44 -42.68 -20.07
C SER A 44 6.71 -43.35 -20.62
N SER A 45 7.66 -42.55 -21.07
CA SER A 45 9.05 -42.97 -21.31
C SER A 45 10.01 -41.90 -20.78
N ALA A 46 11.02 -42.37 -20.07
CA ALA A 46 11.91 -41.61 -19.22
C ALA A 46 12.63 -40.47 -19.96
N SER A 47 12.52 -39.25 -19.43
CA SER A 47 13.32 -38.10 -19.89
C SER A 47 14.69 -38.08 -19.21
N PRO A 48 15.77 -37.79 -19.98
CA PRO A 48 17.12 -37.64 -19.47
C PRO A 48 17.26 -36.40 -18.58
N LYS A 49 18.14 -36.51 -17.58
CA LYS A 49 18.44 -35.49 -16.58
C LYS A 49 19.01 -34.23 -17.23
N ALA A 50 18.14 -33.27 -17.51
CA ALA A 50 18.51 -31.95 -18.01
C ALA A 50 19.40 -31.20 -16.99
N PRO A 51 20.37 -30.40 -17.44
CA PRO A 51 21.22 -29.59 -16.57
C PRO A 51 20.35 -28.59 -15.79
N VAL A 52 20.56 -28.56 -14.48
CA VAL A 52 19.87 -27.68 -13.53
C VAL A 52 20.18 -26.23 -13.91
N ARG A 53 19.27 -25.59 -14.64
CA ARG A 53 19.30 -24.16 -14.90
C ARG A 53 19.12 -23.45 -13.56
N PRO A 54 20.01 -22.51 -13.16
CA PRO A 54 19.84 -21.76 -11.92
C PRO A 54 18.45 -21.10 -11.94
N PRO A 55 17.69 -21.16 -10.84
CA PRO A 55 16.35 -20.61 -10.80
C PRO A 55 16.44 -19.13 -11.18
N ALA A 56 15.79 -18.77 -12.30
CA ALA A 56 15.59 -17.38 -12.64
C ALA A 56 15.00 -16.70 -11.41
N LYS A 57 15.65 -15.62 -10.93
CA LYS A 57 15.18 -14.84 -9.78
C LYS A 57 13.69 -14.58 -9.96
N THR A 58 12.87 -15.27 -9.17
CA THR A 58 11.43 -15.07 -9.18
C THR A 58 11.22 -13.58 -8.92
N PRO A 59 10.58 -12.83 -9.84
CA PRO A 59 10.30 -11.44 -9.59
C PRO A 59 9.54 -11.37 -8.26
N ALA A 60 10.05 -10.54 -7.35
CA ALA A 60 9.50 -10.40 -6.01
C ALA A 60 7.98 -10.32 -6.12
N ALA A 61 7.30 -11.24 -5.44
CA ALA A 61 5.87 -11.47 -5.60
C ALA A 61 5.11 -10.17 -5.29
N GLY A 62 4.76 -9.42 -6.33
CA GLY A 62 3.90 -8.25 -6.22
C GLY A 62 2.56 -8.66 -5.61
N ASP A 63 1.90 -7.72 -4.93
CA ASP A 63 0.57 -7.97 -4.37
C ASP A 63 -0.41 -8.15 -5.53
N ARG A 64 -0.94 -9.36 -5.70
CA ARG A 64 -1.83 -9.70 -6.82
C ARG A 64 -3.27 -9.54 -6.39
N ARG A 65 -3.99 -8.65 -7.06
CA ARG A 65 -5.39 -8.32 -6.77
C ARG A 65 -6.25 -8.60 -7.99
N ASP A 66 -7.25 -9.45 -7.79
CA ASP A 66 -8.26 -9.72 -8.79
C ASP A 66 -9.46 -8.79 -8.51
N VAL A 67 -9.90 -8.06 -9.54
CA VAL A 67 -10.99 -7.09 -9.49
C VAL A 67 -12.02 -7.49 -10.53
N LEU A 68 -13.27 -7.64 -10.13
CA LEU A 68 -14.40 -7.88 -11.04
C LEU A 68 -15.19 -6.58 -11.20
N LEU A 69 -15.25 -6.08 -12.43
CA LEU A 69 -16.03 -4.90 -12.81
C LEU A 69 -17.29 -5.36 -13.52
N LEU A 70 -18.45 -4.97 -13.03
CA LEU A 70 -19.73 -5.25 -13.69
C LEU A 70 -20.10 -4.04 -14.54
N LEU A 71 -20.09 -4.20 -15.86
CA LEU A 71 -20.43 -3.16 -16.84
C LEU A 71 -21.70 -3.59 -17.59
N ASP A 72 -22.37 -2.64 -18.24
CA ASP A 72 -23.59 -2.92 -19.02
C ASP A 72 -23.36 -3.95 -20.15
N GLY A 73 -22.12 -4.04 -20.66
CA GLY A 73 -21.70 -5.02 -21.67
C GLY A 73 -21.25 -6.38 -21.12
N GLY A 74 -21.30 -6.59 -19.80
CA GLY A 74 -20.91 -7.83 -19.13
C GLY A 74 -19.80 -7.66 -18.08
N PRO A 75 -19.45 -8.75 -17.36
CA PRO A 75 -18.42 -8.72 -16.32
C PRO A 75 -17.00 -8.71 -16.91
N LEU A 76 -16.18 -7.79 -16.43
CA LEU A 76 -14.76 -7.66 -16.76
C LEU A 76 -13.91 -8.08 -15.55
N HIS A 77 -13.04 -9.08 -15.74
CA HIS A 77 -12.12 -9.53 -14.70
C HIS A 77 -10.72 -8.95 -14.96
N LEU A 78 -10.26 -8.10 -14.06
CA LEU A 78 -8.92 -7.51 -14.07
C LEU A 78 -8.03 -8.16 -13.02
N ARG A 79 -6.76 -8.31 -13.36
CA ARG A 79 -5.74 -8.85 -12.48
C ARG A 79 -4.58 -7.88 -12.38
N LEU A 80 -4.44 -7.27 -11.22
CA LEU A 80 -3.49 -6.22 -10.93
C LEU A 80 -2.30 -6.82 -10.17
N ASN A 81 -1.08 -6.53 -10.60
CA ASN A 81 0.13 -6.81 -9.82
C ASN A 81 0.65 -5.48 -9.28
N VAL A 82 0.51 -5.24 -7.99
CA VAL A 82 0.87 -3.95 -7.38
C VAL A 82 2.16 -4.11 -6.59
N ALA A 83 3.15 -3.28 -6.92
CA ALA A 83 4.43 -3.22 -6.24
C ALA A 83 4.96 -1.79 -6.23
N LEU A 84 5.72 -1.43 -5.19
CA LEU A 84 6.42 -0.15 -5.06
C LEU A 84 7.93 -0.41 -5.08
N GLY A 85 8.63 0.11 -6.09
CA GLY A 85 10.07 -0.11 -6.22
C GLY A 85 10.47 -1.58 -6.32
N GLY A 86 9.61 -2.43 -6.89
CA GLY A 86 9.83 -3.89 -6.96
C GLY A 86 9.54 -4.66 -5.68
N VAL A 87 9.04 -4.00 -4.62
CA VAL A 87 8.65 -4.63 -3.36
C VAL A 87 7.12 -4.71 -3.26
N SER A 88 6.61 -5.80 -2.70
CA SER A 88 5.17 -5.93 -2.43
C SER A 88 4.70 -4.83 -1.47
N LEU A 89 3.44 -4.38 -1.60
CA LEU A 89 2.89 -3.38 -0.70
C LEU A 89 2.93 -3.81 0.77
N VAL A 90 2.67 -5.10 1.02
CA VAL A 90 2.71 -5.70 2.37
C VAL A 90 4.12 -5.59 2.96
N GLU A 91 5.14 -5.88 2.17
CA GLU A 91 6.52 -5.82 2.65
C GLU A 91 7.01 -4.38 2.83
N SER A 92 6.67 -3.48 1.90
CA SER A 92 6.92 -2.05 2.07
C SER A 92 6.30 -1.53 3.37
N ARG A 93 5.06 -1.96 3.70
CA ARG A 93 4.39 -1.59 4.94
C ARG A 93 5.14 -2.10 6.18
N ARG A 94 5.55 -3.38 6.18
CA ARG A 94 6.36 -3.95 7.27
C ARG A 94 7.67 -3.21 7.48
N GLN A 95 8.34 -2.81 6.40
CA GLN A 95 9.56 -2.02 6.47
C GLN A 95 9.31 -0.64 7.11
N VAL A 96 8.21 0.03 6.76
CA VAL A 96 7.82 1.31 7.38
C VAL A 96 7.57 1.13 8.88
N VAL A 97 6.82 0.09 9.28
CA VAL A 97 6.55 -0.22 10.69
C VAL A 97 7.85 -0.49 11.45
N ASN A 98 8.76 -1.29 10.88
CA ASN A 98 10.04 -1.59 11.50
C ASN A 98 10.86 -0.31 11.74
N ARG A 99 11.03 0.51 10.69
CA ARG A 99 11.77 1.79 10.81
C ARG A 99 11.13 2.72 11.83
N LEU A 100 9.80 2.75 11.89
CA LEU A 100 9.07 3.58 12.84
C LEU A 100 9.29 3.09 14.28
N MET A 101 9.21 1.79 14.52
CA MET A 101 9.50 1.19 15.83
C MET A 101 10.94 1.48 16.24
N GLU A 102 11.92 1.18 15.39
CA GLU A 102 13.35 1.42 15.66
C GLU A 102 13.66 2.89 15.98
N ALA A 103 12.94 3.83 15.37
CA ALA A 103 13.13 5.25 15.62
C ALA A 103 12.53 5.72 16.97
N LEU A 104 11.39 5.15 17.37
CA LEU A 104 10.59 5.64 18.50
C LEU A 104 10.78 4.85 19.79
N ASP A 105 10.98 3.53 19.70
CA ASP A 105 11.18 2.62 20.83
C ASP A 105 12.60 2.82 21.40
N LYS A 106 12.73 3.71 22.41
CA LYS A 106 14.02 4.07 22.98
C LYS A 106 14.49 3.05 24.00
N ASP A 107 13.56 2.40 24.70
CA ASP A 107 13.85 1.38 25.70
C ASP A 107 14.02 -0.03 25.10
N LYS A 108 13.70 -0.22 23.82
CA LYS A 108 13.79 -1.46 23.05
C LYS A 108 12.91 -2.57 23.63
N ASP A 109 11.78 -2.21 24.22
CA ASP A 109 10.84 -3.18 24.79
C ASP A 109 9.89 -3.81 23.74
N GLY A 110 9.98 -3.36 22.49
CA GLY A 110 9.16 -3.82 21.37
C GLY A 110 7.76 -3.22 21.34
N LYS A 111 7.49 -2.20 22.15
CA LYS A 111 6.23 -1.46 22.25
C LYS A 111 6.55 0.03 22.28
N LEU A 112 5.52 0.85 22.07
CA LEU A 112 5.65 2.29 22.21
C LEU A 112 4.86 2.75 23.42
N SER A 113 5.56 3.36 24.37
CA SER A 113 4.93 4.13 25.43
C SER A 113 4.24 5.36 24.84
N ARG A 114 3.37 6.00 25.63
CA ARG A 114 2.61 7.17 25.19
C ARG A 114 3.52 8.35 24.82
N THR A 115 4.58 8.55 25.60
CA THR A 115 5.56 9.62 25.40
C THR A 115 6.36 9.40 24.12
N GLU A 116 6.74 8.15 23.81
CA GLU A 116 7.41 7.79 22.56
C GLU A 116 6.49 7.94 21.36
N ALA A 117 5.25 7.45 21.46
CA ALA A 117 4.26 7.58 20.40
C ALA A 117 3.93 9.06 20.07
N ALA A 118 3.94 9.95 21.06
CA ALA A 118 3.68 11.37 20.87
C ALA A 118 4.76 12.09 20.02
N GLN A 119 5.96 11.51 19.90
CA GLN A 119 7.03 12.04 19.06
C GLN A 119 6.73 11.91 17.56
N SER A 120 5.89 10.94 17.17
CA SER A 120 5.54 10.72 15.76
C SER A 120 4.28 11.47 15.34
N PRO A 121 4.31 12.28 14.25
CA PRO A 121 3.12 12.93 13.70
C PRO A 121 2.01 11.96 13.32
N ILE A 122 2.38 10.74 12.90
CA ILE A 122 1.44 9.68 12.47
C ILE A 122 0.65 9.12 13.66
N LEU A 123 1.29 9.04 14.82
CA LEU A 123 0.71 8.41 16.01
C LEU A 123 0.01 9.38 16.94
N ARG A 124 0.16 10.69 16.71
CA ARG A 124 -0.63 11.75 17.35
C ARG A 124 -2.11 11.56 17.03
N THR A 125 -2.75 10.69 17.81
CA THR A 125 -4.20 10.64 17.91
C THR A 125 -4.63 12.04 18.33
N LYS A 126 -5.55 12.68 17.59
CA LYS A 126 -6.09 14.01 17.93
C LYS A 126 -6.42 14.03 19.44
N GLU A 127 -5.52 14.62 20.23
CA GLU A 127 -5.64 14.63 21.68
C GLU A 127 -6.86 15.48 22.02
N ARG A 128 -7.97 14.81 22.34
CA ARG A 128 -9.07 15.50 23.00
C ARG A 128 -8.55 15.81 24.40
N LYS A 129 -8.41 17.09 24.75
CA LYS A 129 -7.93 17.54 26.07
C LYS A 129 -8.57 16.77 27.24
N ASN A 130 -9.84 16.40 27.12
CA ASN A 130 -10.60 15.67 28.15
C ASN A 130 -10.33 14.16 28.19
N ALA A 131 -9.87 13.54 27.09
CA ALA A 131 -9.56 12.11 27.05
C ALA A 131 -8.29 11.78 27.85
N ASN A 132 -7.33 12.70 27.87
CA ASN A 132 -6.10 12.53 28.64
C ASN A 132 -6.41 12.48 30.15
N ALA A 133 -7.20 13.42 30.66
CA ALA A 133 -7.58 13.45 32.07
C ALA A 133 -8.33 12.18 32.52
N PHE A 134 -9.16 11.59 31.64
CA PHE A 134 -9.86 10.34 31.90
C PHE A 134 -8.90 9.14 31.97
N LEU A 135 -7.95 9.06 31.03
CA LEU A 135 -6.96 7.98 30.98
C LEU A 135 -5.94 8.06 32.13
N GLU A 136 -5.53 9.29 32.52
CA GLU A 136 -4.69 9.51 33.71
C GLU A 136 -5.38 9.01 34.98
N LYS A 137 -6.69 9.29 35.12
CA LYS A 137 -7.48 8.78 36.25
C LYS A 137 -7.56 7.26 36.28
N LEU A 138 -7.51 6.61 35.12
CA LEU A 138 -7.50 5.14 35.01
C LEU A 138 -6.11 4.53 35.20
N LYS A 139 -5.03 5.31 35.29
CA LYS A 139 -3.64 4.83 35.24
C LYS A 139 -3.41 3.83 34.09
N ALA A 140 -4.20 3.94 33.02
CA ALA A 140 -4.16 2.99 31.91
C ALA A 140 -2.97 3.37 31.02
N ASP A 141 -1.80 2.88 31.40
CA ASP A 141 -0.56 3.04 30.64
C ASP A 141 -0.58 2.06 29.46
N THR A 142 -1.48 2.35 28.50
CA THR A 142 -1.70 1.47 27.35
C THR A 142 -0.53 1.62 26.39
N LYS A 143 0.47 0.73 26.54
CA LYS A 143 1.56 0.58 25.59
C LYS A 143 1.02 0.13 24.23
N LEU A 144 1.39 0.84 23.18
CA LEU A 144 1.02 0.51 21.80
C LEU A 144 1.89 -0.63 21.30
N LYS A 145 1.26 -1.70 20.83
CA LYS A 145 1.96 -2.83 20.24
C LYS A 145 2.20 -2.61 18.75
N ARG A 146 3.12 -3.39 18.19
CA ARG A 146 3.36 -3.48 16.75
C ARG A 146 2.08 -3.73 15.93
N SER A 147 1.18 -4.59 16.42
CA SER A 147 -0.10 -4.86 15.77
C SER A 147 -0.99 -3.62 15.68
N ASP A 148 -0.98 -2.79 16.72
CA ASP A 148 -1.80 -1.57 16.79
C ASP A 148 -1.27 -0.51 15.82
N LEU A 149 0.06 -0.46 15.68
CA LEU A 149 0.77 0.35 14.69
C LEU A 149 0.43 -0.06 13.26
N GLU A 150 0.51 -1.35 12.97
CA GLU A 150 0.13 -1.91 11.66
C GLU A 150 -1.32 -1.53 11.33
N GLN A 151 -2.26 -1.81 12.23
CA GLN A 151 -3.67 -1.47 12.04
C GLN A 151 -3.91 0.04 11.85
N LYS A 152 -3.14 0.89 12.55
CA LYS A 152 -3.28 2.34 12.43
C LYS A 152 -2.74 2.87 11.10
N ILE A 153 -1.64 2.31 10.60
CA ILE A 153 -1.10 2.62 9.28
C ILE A 153 -2.09 2.17 8.20
N ASP A 154 -2.70 1.00 8.35
CA ASP A 154 -3.73 0.49 7.44
C ASP A 154 -4.90 1.45 7.35
N ARG A 155 -5.38 1.93 8.51
CA ARG A 155 -6.47 2.90 8.57
C ARG A 155 -6.15 4.23 7.88
N MET A 156 -4.89 4.64 7.85
CA MET A 156 -4.48 5.87 7.14
C MET A 156 -4.20 5.64 5.65
N GLY A 157 -3.80 4.44 5.27
CA GLY A 157 -3.44 4.09 3.90
C GLY A 157 -4.62 3.78 2.98
N GLY A 158 -5.76 3.36 3.54
CA GLY A 158 -6.93 2.92 2.76
C GLY A 158 -6.82 1.46 2.32
#